data_AF-A0A420I4B3-F1
#
_entry.id   AF-A0A420I4B3-F1
#
_cell.length_a   1.000
_cell.length_b   1.000
_cell.length_c   1.000
_cell.angle_alpha   90.00
_cell.angle_beta   90.00
_cell.angle_gamma   90.00
#
_symmetry.space_group_name_H-M   'P 1'
#
loop_
_entity.id
_entity.type
_entity.pdbx_description
1 polymer ?
#
loop_
_entity_poly.entity_id
_entity_poly.type
_entity_poly.pdbx_seq_one_letter_code
_entity_poly.pdbx_strand_id
1 'polypeptide(L)'
;MTQIHGVLPFISQVLGWTYTSLWSLSFYPQPILNYRRLSTVGTSIDFSLLNILGYFTYLIYNATFYFSTQIRFQYALKNNGLMPTVQLNDIAYSIHAFILTTIVYSQFLFSSWWGFEERKRALGARHSKVVYITFGCCLLGVFAVGILVLVKHLEDPLGRWAAIDIIYAISYVKLVTTIFKYIPQVRINYVNKSTEGFAVDQILLDLSGGIASTLQLVVDSYYQGDWSGVTGNPTKLLLGNITIFFDVIFLTQHYCLYSDDNCHAIEEQEPLLEE
;
A
#
# COMPACT_ATOMS: atom_id res chain seq x y z
N MET A 1 -34.93 7.65 19.80
CA MET A 1 -33.69 6.84 19.92
C MET A 1 -33.61 5.71 18.89
N THR A 2 -34.70 5.10 18.46
CA THR A 2 -34.74 3.99 17.46
C THR A 2 -34.28 4.34 16.03
N GLN A 3 -34.42 5.59 15.56
CA GLN A 3 -33.96 5.97 14.21
C GLN A 3 -32.42 6.05 14.07
N ILE A 4 -31.70 6.41 15.14
CA ILE A 4 -30.23 6.55 15.11
C ILE A 4 -29.56 5.17 14.95
N HIS A 5 -30.18 4.11 15.48
CA HIS A 5 -29.65 2.74 15.41
C HIS A 5 -29.63 2.13 14.00
N GLY A 6 -30.46 2.61 13.07
CA GLY A 6 -30.42 2.16 11.67
C GLY A 6 -29.46 2.98 10.79
N VAL A 7 -29.28 4.26 11.13
CA VAL A 7 -28.52 5.21 10.29
C VAL A 7 -27.02 5.01 10.42
N LEU A 8 -26.49 4.81 11.63
CA LEU A 8 -25.03 4.65 11.83
C LEU A 8 -24.47 3.39 11.18
N PRO A 9 -25.09 2.20 11.29
CA PRO A 9 -24.63 1.01 10.56
C PRO A 9 -24.75 1.15 9.04
N PHE A 10 -25.79 1.85 8.56
CA PHE A 10 -25.92 2.14 7.13
C PHE A 10 -24.80 3.07 6.63
N ILE A 11 -24.49 4.15 7.37
CA ILE A 11 -23.37 5.05 7.06
C ILE A 11 -22.05 4.27 7.06
N SER A 12 -21.82 3.41 8.05
CA SER A 12 -20.62 2.56 8.09
C SER A 12 -20.51 1.63 6.88
N GLN A 13 -21.61 1.03 6.43
CA GLN A 13 -21.61 0.22 5.20
C GLN A 13 -21.32 1.05 3.94
N VAL A 14 -21.92 2.23 3.81
CA VAL A 14 -21.70 3.13 2.67
C VAL A 14 -20.25 3.60 2.62
N LEU A 15 -19.68 4.04 3.76
CA LEU A 15 -18.27 4.39 3.89
C LEU A 15 -17.38 3.19 3.55
N GLY A 16 -17.75 2.01 4.05
CA GLY A 16 -17.20 0.69 3.72
C GLY A 16 -16.97 0.48 2.23
N TRP A 17 -18.07 0.46 1.48
CA TRP A 17 -18.02 0.27 0.03
C TRP A 17 -17.29 1.40 -0.68
N THR A 18 -17.45 2.63 -0.20
CA THR A 18 -16.81 3.80 -0.81
C THR A 18 -15.29 3.73 -0.74
N TYR A 19 -14.68 3.49 0.43
CA TYR A 19 -13.23 3.40 0.49
C TYR A 19 -12.69 2.18 -0.27
N THR A 20 -13.41 1.05 -0.25
CA THR A 20 -13.01 -0.15 -1.01
C THR A 20 -13.01 0.14 -2.51
N SER A 21 -14.03 0.83 -3.02
CA SER A 21 -14.10 1.25 -4.41
C SER A 21 -13.00 2.26 -4.75
N LEU A 22 -12.79 3.28 -3.91
CA LEU A 22 -11.76 4.31 -4.14
C LEU A 22 -10.35 3.71 -4.18
N TRP A 23 -10.01 2.84 -3.23
CA TRP A 23 -8.72 2.13 -3.25
C TRP A 23 -8.57 1.17 -4.42
N SER A 24 -9.66 0.53 -4.87
CA SER A 24 -9.59 -0.31 -6.07
C SER A 24 -9.37 0.53 -7.33
N LEU A 25 -10.04 1.68 -7.43
CA LEU A 25 -9.91 2.59 -8.57
C LEU A 25 -8.55 3.29 -8.60
N SER A 26 -7.89 3.49 -7.45
CA SER A 26 -6.58 4.17 -7.37
C SER A 26 -5.46 3.42 -8.09
N PHE A 27 -5.62 2.14 -8.44
CA PHE A 27 -4.63 1.38 -9.19
C PHE A 27 -4.57 1.68 -10.70
N TYR A 28 -5.59 2.34 -11.24
CA TYR A 28 -5.73 2.57 -12.68
C TYR A 28 -5.04 3.83 -13.22
N PRO A 29 -5.01 4.97 -12.51
CA PRO A 29 -4.46 6.21 -13.05
C PRO A 29 -3.01 6.09 -13.52
N GLN A 30 -2.12 5.49 -12.73
CA GLN A 30 -0.70 5.39 -13.09
C GLN A 30 -0.42 4.55 -14.35
N PRO A 31 -0.91 3.31 -14.50
CA PRO A 31 -0.66 2.54 -15.72
C PRO A 31 -1.27 3.20 -16.96
N ILE A 32 -2.42 3.87 -16.82
CA ILE A 32 -3.05 4.63 -17.90
C ILE A 32 -2.21 5.86 -18.26
N LEU A 33 -1.71 6.61 -17.27
CA LEU A 33 -0.85 7.77 -17.50
C LEU A 33 0.44 7.38 -18.22
N ASN A 34 1.09 6.29 -17.78
CA ASN A 34 2.29 5.77 -18.42
C ASN A 34 2.02 5.41 -19.89
N TYR A 35 0.88 4.78 -20.17
CA TYR A 35 0.47 4.42 -21.53
C TYR A 35 0.18 5.65 -22.40
N ARG A 36 -0.52 6.66 -21.86
CA ARG A 36 -0.81 7.91 -22.57
C ARG A 36 0.45 8.71 -22.90
N ARG A 37 1.43 8.72 -21.99
CA ARG A 37 2.71 9.43 -22.17
C ARG A 37 3.75 8.61 -22.92
N LEU A 38 3.49 7.33 -23.19
CA LEU A 38 4.47 6.36 -23.72
C LEU A 38 5.80 6.39 -22.94
N SER A 39 5.71 6.63 -21.63
CA SER A 39 6.87 6.87 -20.79
C SER A 39 6.55 6.63 -19.32
N THR A 40 7.52 6.08 -18.59
CA THR A 40 7.46 5.95 -17.14
C THR A 40 8.24 7.04 -16.42
N VAL A 41 8.78 8.04 -17.15
CA VAL A 41 9.51 9.19 -16.58
C VAL A 41 8.62 9.93 -15.57
N GLY A 42 9.14 10.22 -14.38
CA GLY A 42 8.40 10.85 -13.28
C GLY A 42 8.00 9.91 -12.15
N THR A 43 7.84 8.61 -12.43
CA THR A 43 7.51 7.61 -11.41
C THR A 43 8.71 6.75 -11.03
N SER A 44 8.79 6.37 -9.76
CA SER A 44 9.85 5.53 -9.22
C SER A 44 9.63 4.06 -9.54
N ILE A 45 10.66 3.39 -10.08
CA ILE A 45 10.66 1.93 -10.22
C ILE A 45 10.57 1.24 -8.84
N ASP A 46 11.13 1.87 -7.81
CA ASP A 46 11.14 1.40 -6.43
C ASP A 46 9.75 1.40 -5.80
N PHE A 47 8.98 2.47 -6.06
CA PHE A 47 7.58 2.56 -5.64
C PHE A 47 6.78 1.38 -6.21
N SER A 48 7.00 1.04 -7.48
CA SER A 48 6.30 -0.06 -8.15
C SER A 48 6.73 -1.43 -7.61
N LEU A 49 8.03 -1.66 -7.45
CA LEU A 49 8.55 -2.94 -6.93
C LEU A 49 8.09 -3.22 -5.49
N LEU A 50 8.12 -2.21 -4.61
CA LEU A 50 7.65 -2.38 -3.24
C LEU A 50 6.13 -2.60 -3.17
N ASN A 51 5.34 -2.02 -4.08
CA ASN A 51 3.92 -2.34 -4.20
C ASN A 51 3.69 -3.81 -4.59
N ILE A 52 4.45 -4.36 -5.56
CA ILE A 52 4.36 -5.78 -5.92
C ILE A 52 4.64 -6.67 -4.72
N LEU A 53 5.76 -6.46 -4.03
CA LEU A 53 6.10 -7.27 -2.85
C LEU A 53 5.01 -7.18 -1.77
N GLY A 54 4.50 -5.97 -1.52
CA GLY A 54 3.42 -5.77 -0.58
C GLY A 54 2.14 -6.52 -0.97
N TYR A 55 1.64 -6.35 -2.19
CA TYR A 55 0.39 -7.01 -2.61
C TYR A 55 0.53 -8.52 -2.80
N PHE A 56 1.72 -9.01 -3.17
CA PHE A 56 2.00 -10.44 -3.20
C PHE A 56 1.92 -11.08 -1.81
N THR A 57 2.58 -10.47 -0.82
CA THR A 57 2.53 -10.96 0.57
C THR A 57 1.13 -10.84 1.18
N TYR A 58 0.40 -9.78 0.83
CA TYR A 58 -1.01 -9.62 1.22
C TYR A 58 -1.93 -10.66 0.57
N LEU A 59 -1.69 -11.02 -0.70
CA LEU A 59 -2.38 -12.10 -1.39
C LEU A 59 -2.13 -13.45 -0.72
N ILE A 60 -0.86 -13.77 -0.39
CA ILE A 60 -0.53 -14.99 0.37
C ILE A 60 -1.30 -15.02 1.68
N TYR A 61 -1.27 -13.92 2.46
CA TYR A 61 -2.00 -13.83 3.72
C TYR A 61 -3.51 -14.11 3.52
N ASN A 62 -4.18 -13.38 2.62
CA ASN A 62 -5.62 -13.54 2.41
C ASN A 62 -5.98 -14.94 1.90
N ALA A 63 -5.23 -15.47 0.93
CA ALA A 63 -5.47 -16.81 0.38
C ALA A 63 -5.26 -17.90 1.44
N THR A 64 -4.16 -17.82 2.21
CA THR A 64 -3.86 -18.80 3.25
C THR A 64 -4.89 -18.75 4.39
N PHE A 65 -5.28 -17.57 4.86
CA PHE A 65 -6.30 -17.42 5.90
C PHE A 65 -7.69 -17.88 5.45
N TYR A 66 -8.00 -17.78 4.16
CA TYR A 66 -9.29 -18.22 3.63
C TYR A 66 -9.33 -19.73 3.34
N PHE A 67 -8.33 -20.27 2.63
CA PHE A 67 -8.36 -21.65 2.14
C PHE A 67 -7.76 -22.69 3.11
N SER A 68 -6.79 -22.31 3.96
CA SER A 68 -6.11 -23.29 4.82
C SER A 68 -6.91 -23.57 6.08
N THR A 69 -7.46 -24.79 6.19
CA THR A 69 -8.14 -25.27 7.39
C THR A 69 -7.22 -25.27 8.61
N GLN A 70 -5.94 -25.61 8.42
CA GLN A 70 -4.93 -25.61 9.49
C GLN A 70 -4.72 -24.21 10.06
N ILE A 71 -4.54 -23.19 9.21
CA ILE A 71 -4.31 -21.81 9.67
C ILE A 71 -5.55 -21.25 10.36
N ARG A 72 -6.74 -21.55 9.83
CA ARG A 72 -8.02 -21.16 10.47
C ARG A 72 -8.21 -21.80 11.83
N PHE A 73 -7.84 -23.07 11.99
CA PHE A 73 -7.84 -23.76 13.27
C PHE A 73 -6.84 -23.14 14.25
N GLN A 74 -5.60 -22.89 13.81
CA GLN A 74 -4.59 -22.22 14.63
C GLN A 74 -5.01 -20.80 15.04
N TYR A 75 -5.69 -20.07 14.16
CA TYR A 75 -6.26 -18.78 14.49
C TYR A 75 -7.33 -18.90 15.58
N ALA A 76 -8.25 -19.86 15.46
CA ALA A 76 -9.30 -20.09 16.45
C ALA A 76 -8.71 -20.44 17.83
N LEU A 77 -7.65 -21.26 17.88
CA LEU A 77 -6.95 -21.57 19.12
C LEU A 77 -6.35 -20.31 19.78
N LYS A 78 -5.81 -19.38 18.98
CA LYS A 78 -5.19 -18.14 19.48
C LYS A 78 -6.20 -17.04 19.81
N ASN A 79 -7.42 -17.11 19.30
CA ASN A 79 -8.43 -16.05 19.40
C ASN A 79 -9.75 -16.55 20.02
N ASN A 80 -9.68 -17.36 21.08
CA ASN A 80 -10.86 -17.81 21.85
C ASN A 80 -11.95 -18.49 21.01
N GLY A 81 -11.57 -19.27 19.99
CA GLY A 81 -12.49 -19.98 19.10
C GLY A 81 -13.05 -19.14 17.95
N LEU A 82 -12.68 -17.87 17.85
CA LEU A 82 -13.12 -17.00 16.76
C LEU A 82 -12.46 -17.40 15.44
N MET A 83 -13.22 -17.36 14.34
CA MET A 83 -12.69 -17.60 12.99
C MET A 83 -12.12 -16.30 12.40
N PRO A 84 -11.14 -16.39 11.48
CA PRO A 84 -10.64 -15.20 10.81
C PRO A 84 -11.74 -14.48 10.03
N THR A 85 -11.64 -13.15 9.99
CA THR A 85 -12.61 -12.28 9.30
C THR A 85 -12.35 -12.13 7.80
N VAL A 86 -11.31 -12.77 7.26
CA VAL A 86 -10.94 -12.69 5.84
C VAL A 86 -12.04 -13.27 4.97
N GLN A 87 -12.44 -12.51 3.95
CA GLN A 87 -13.51 -12.85 3.02
C GLN A 87 -12.98 -12.99 1.57
N LEU A 88 -13.82 -13.50 0.66
CA LEU A 88 -13.44 -13.74 -0.74
C LEU A 88 -13.11 -12.43 -1.49
N ASN A 89 -13.80 -11.34 -1.17
CA ASN A 89 -13.52 -10.01 -1.70
C ASN A 89 -12.12 -9.51 -1.32
N ASP A 90 -11.59 -9.84 -0.15
CA ASP A 90 -10.22 -9.48 0.25
C ASP A 90 -9.17 -10.17 -0.64
N ILE A 91 -9.46 -11.41 -1.08
CA ILE A 91 -8.63 -12.14 -2.04
C ILE A 91 -8.76 -11.53 -3.43
N ALA A 92 -9.98 -11.25 -3.89
CA ALA A 92 -10.20 -10.63 -5.19
C ALA A 92 -9.49 -9.25 -5.29
N TYR A 93 -9.57 -8.45 -4.23
CA TYR A 93 -8.88 -7.16 -4.12
C TYR A 93 -7.35 -7.32 -4.16
N SER A 94 -6.79 -8.26 -3.40
CA SER A 94 -5.33 -8.46 -3.38
C SER A 94 -4.80 -9.02 -4.71
N ILE A 95 -5.55 -9.90 -5.38
CA ILE A 95 -5.25 -10.35 -6.76
C ILE A 95 -5.28 -9.16 -7.72
N HIS A 96 -6.35 -8.37 -7.69
CA HIS A 96 -6.52 -7.21 -8.56
C HIS A 96 -5.35 -6.22 -8.39
N ALA A 97 -5.06 -5.81 -7.15
CA ALA A 97 -3.95 -4.92 -6.83
C ALA A 97 -2.60 -5.49 -7.26
N PHE A 98 -2.37 -6.78 -7.06
CA PHE A 98 -1.13 -7.45 -7.49
C PHE A 98 -0.97 -7.45 -9.02
N ILE A 99 -2.04 -7.71 -9.77
CA ILE A 99 -2.02 -7.66 -11.24
C ILE A 99 -1.71 -6.23 -11.73
N LEU A 100 -2.41 -5.22 -11.22
CA LEU A 100 -2.24 -3.83 -11.68
C LEU A 100 -0.83 -3.31 -11.35
N THR A 101 -0.31 -3.62 -10.16
CA THR A 101 1.06 -3.22 -9.78
C THR A 101 2.12 -3.97 -10.59
N THR A 102 1.85 -5.22 -10.98
CA THR A 102 2.70 -5.98 -11.91
C THR A 102 2.67 -5.37 -13.32
N ILE A 103 1.51 -4.93 -13.80
CA ILE A 103 1.38 -4.22 -15.09
C ILE A 103 2.25 -2.95 -15.06
N VAL A 104 2.11 -2.12 -14.03
CA VAL A 104 2.93 -0.91 -13.87
C VAL A 104 4.43 -1.25 -13.87
N TYR A 105 4.85 -2.29 -13.15
CA TYR A 105 6.26 -2.69 -13.13
C TYR A 105 6.75 -3.23 -14.48
N SER A 106 5.90 -3.95 -15.21
CA SER A 106 6.21 -4.44 -16.56
C SER A 106 6.47 -3.29 -17.54
N GLN A 107 5.81 -2.14 -17.35
CA GLN A 107 6.06 -0.92 -18.12
C GLN A 107 7.47 -0.35 -17.89
N PHE A 108 8.08 -0.62 -16.74
CA PHE A 108 9.47 -0.26 -16.47
C PHE A 108 10.46 -1.25 -17.08
N LEU A 109 10.25 -2.55 -16.86
CA LEU A 109 11.21 -3.59 -17.28
C LEU A 109 11.18 -3.87 -18.79
N PHE A 110 9.98 -3.85 -19.38
CA PHE A 110 9.74 -4.21 -20.77
C PHE A 110 9.28 -2.99 -21.57
N SER A 111 9.90 -1.83 -21.34
CA SER A 111 9.58 -0.57 -22.03
C SER A 111 9.52 -0.74 -23.55
N SER A 112 10.43 -1.51 -24.15
CA SER A 112 10.40 -1.83 -25.59
C SER A 112 9.13 -2.57 -26.03
N TRP A 113 8.60 -3.50 -25.23
CA TRP A 113 7.35 -4.22 -25.56
C TRP A 113 6.11 -3.32 -25.47
N TRP A 114 6.13 -2.36 -24.56
CA TRP A 114 5.09 -1.34 -24.41
C TRP A 114 5.22 -0.18 -25.42
N GLY A 115 6.31 -0.12 -26.19
CA GLY A 115 6.60 0.99 -27.09
C GLY A 115 6.97 2.29 -26.35
N PHE A 116 7.50 2.17 -25.13
CA PHE A 116 7.85 3.30 -24.28
C PHE A 116 9.31 3.72 -24.47
N GLU A 117 9.59 5.00 -24.22
CA GLU A 117 10.94 5.54 -24.32
C GLU A 117 11.93 4.87 -23.33
N GLU A 118 13.13 4.54 -23.79
CA GLU A 118 14.15 3.89 -22.96
C GLU A 118 14.72 4.84 -21.89
N ARG A 119 14.47 4.50 -20.63
CA ARG A 119 14.76 5.33 -19.45
C ARG A 119 16.18 5.15 -18.86
N LYS A 120 17.17 4.65 -19.62
CA LYS A 120 18.48 4.20 -19.07
C LYS A 120 19.21 5.18 -18.14
N ARG A 121 18.95 6.50 -18.23
CA ARG A 121 19.58 7.55 -17.38
C ARG A 121 18.63 8.35 -16.48
N ALA A 122 17.31 8.19 -16.55
CA ALA A 122 16.40 9.06 -15.80
C ALA A 122 16.39 8.75 -14.29
N LEU A 123 16.18 9.76 -13.45
CA LEU A 123 16.11 9.61 -11.99
C LEU A 123 15.00 8.62 -11.60
N GLY A 124 15.31 7.65 -10.74
CA GLY A 124 14.35 6.59 -10.36
C GLY A 124 14.19 5.45 -11.37
N ALA A 125 15.04 5.39 -12.41
CA ALA A 125 15.09 4.28 -13.37
C ALA A 125 15.75 3.01 -12.83
N ARG A 126 16.60 3.16 -11.81
CA ARG A 126 17.37 2.08 -11.20
C ARG A 126 16.95 1.95 -9.75
N HIS A 127 17.01 0.72 -9.26
CA HIS A 127 16.66 0.45 -7.88
C HIS A 127 17.60 1.14 -6.90
N SER A 128 17.02 1.81 -5.90
CA SER A 128 17.80 2.44 -4.84
C SER A 128 18.24 1.41 -3.79
N LYS A 129 19.28 1.79 -3.03
CA LYS A 129 19.74 1.01 -1.87
C LYS A 129 18.62 0.77 -0.84
N VAL A 130 17.69 1.72 -0.71
CA VAL A 130 16.56 1.63 0.25
C VAL A 130 15.69 0.43 -0.05
N VAL A 131 15.42 0.14 -1.34
CA VAL A 131 14.62 -1.02 -1.72
C VAL A 131 15.33 -2.32 -1.42
N TYR A 132 16.62 -2.44 -1.76
CA TYR A 132 17.38 -3.64 -1.45
C TYR A 132 17.47 -3.91 0.06
N ILE A 133 17.69 -2.87 0.86
CA ILE A 133 17.70 -2.98 2.33
C ILE A 133 16.32 -3.41 2.82
N THR A 134 15.25 -2.77 2.33
CA THR A 134 13.87 -3.12 2.70
C THR A 134 13.56 -4.58 2.38
N PHE A 135 13.94 -5.04 1.19
CA PHE A 135 13.74 -6.43 0.75
C PHE A 135 14.52 -7.41 1.63
N GLY A 136 15.80 -7.11 1.90
CA GLY A 136 16.67 -7.91 2.75
C GLY A 136 16.14 -8.01 4.19
N CYS A 137 15.71 -6.89 4.78
CA CYS A 137 15.12 -6.86 6.11
C CYS A 137 13.79 -7.63 6.19
N CYS A 138 12.92 -7.51 5.19
CA CYS A 138 11.67 -8.26 5.14
C CYS A 138 11.93 -9.78 5.04
N LEU A 139 12.84 -10.19 4.16
CA LEU A 139 13.21 -11.59 3.99
C LEU A 139 13.83 -12.17 5.26
N LEU A 140 14.77 -11.43 5.88
CA LEU A 140 15.40 -11.83 7.13
C LEU A 140 14.40 -11.92 8.28
N GLY A 141 13.44 -10.99 8.37
CA GLY A 141 12.37 -11.02 9.38
C GLY A 141 11.48 -12.26 9.23
N VAL A 142 11.01 -12.56 8.02
CA VAL A 142 10.20 -13.76 7.75
C VAL A 142 11.01 -15.03 8.04
N PHE A 143 12.28 -15.08 7.60
CA PHE A 143 13.16 -16.22 7.86
C PHE A 143 13.39 -16.44 9.36
N ALA A 144 13.68 -15.38 10.12
CA ALA A 144 13.86 -15.46 11.56
C ALA A 144 12.62 -16.00 12.28
N VAL A 145 11.42 -15.54 11.90
CA VAL A 145 10.16 -16.09 12.44
C VAL A 145 9.99 -17.57 12.04
N GLY A 146 10.33 -17.94 10.81
CA GLY A 146 10.33 -19.34 10.38
C GLY A 146 11.22 -20.24 11.23
N ILE A 147 12.45 -19.79 11.55
CA ILE A 147 13.36 -20.50 12.45
C ILE A 147 12.79 -20.57 13.87
N LEU A 148 12.22 -19.48 14.39
CA LEU A 148 11.60 -19.47 15.72
C LEU A 148 10.44 -20.47 15.82
N VAL A 149 9.57 -20.52 14.80
CA VAL A 149 8.48 -21.50 14.73
C VAL A 149 9.04 -22.92 14.70
N LEU A 150 10.07 -23.19 13.90
CA LEU A 150 10.69 -24.51 13.82
C LEU A 150 11.29 -24.95 15.17
N VAL A 151 12.08 -24.08 15.82
CA VAL A 151 12.74 -24.36 17.09
C VAL A 151 11.70 -24.56 18.21
N LYS A 152 10.70 -23.68 18.30
CA LYS A 152 9.68 -23.75 19.36
C LYS A 152 8.66 -24.86 19.16
N HIS A 153 8.42 -25.28 17.92
CA HIS A 153 7.57 -26.44 17.65
C HIS A 153 8.17 -27.75 18.20
N LEU A 154 9.50 -27.85 18.31
CA LEU A 154 10.19 -28.98 18.93
C LEU A 154 10.03 -29.01 20.46
N GLU A 155 9.82 -27.84 21.08
CA GLU A 155 9.71 -27.68 22.54
C GLU A 155 8.26 -27.78 23.04
N ASP A 156 7.28 -27.31 22.25
CA ASP A 156 5.85 -27.30 22.60
C ASP A 156 4.99 -27.68 21.38
N PRO A 157 4.70 -28.99 21.18
CA PRO A 157 3.93 -29.49 20.03
C PRO A 157 2.47 -29.03 20.01
N LEU A 158 1.92 -28.63 21.18
CA LEU A 158 0.57 -28.09 21.34
C LEU A 158 0.52 -26.57 21.07
N GLY A 159 1.63 -25.97 20.63
CA GLY A 159 2.14 -24.74 21.21
C GLY A 159 1.79 -23.37 20.62
N ARG A 160 2.32 -22.38 21.34
CA ARG A 160 2.13 -20.93 21.13
C ARG A 160 2.73 -20.40 19.82
N TRP A 161 3.68 -21.12 19.22
CA TRP A 161 4.34 -20.78 17.95
C TRP A 161 3.98 -21.81 16.89
N ALA A 162 3.37 -21.36 15.80
CA ALA A 162 2.80 -22.23 14.77
C ALA A 162 2.92 -21.58 13.38
N ALA A 163 2.53 -22.32 12.34
CA ALA A 163 2.58 -21.86 10.95
C ALA A 163 1.88 -20.51 10.74
N ILE A 164 0.80 -20.23 11.48
CA ILE A 164 0.12 -18.93 11.46
C ILE A 164 1.03 -17.74 11.77
N ASP A 165 2.06 -17.90 12.61
CA ASP A 165 2.98 -16.82 12.94
C ASP A 165 3.90 -16.47 11.76
N ILE A 166 4.24 -17.45 10.91
CA ILE A 166 4.93 -17.21 9.64
C ILE A 166 4.03 -16.41 8.69
N ILE A 167 2.74 -16.75 8.62
CA ILE A 167 1.79 -16.04 7.76
C ILE A 167 1.57 -14.59 8.25
N TYR A 168 1.57 -14.34 9.56
CA TYR A 168 1.60 -12.99 10.11
C TYR A 168 2.90 -12.25 9.78
N ALA A 169 4.06 -12.89 9.88
CA ALA A 169 5.32 -12.28 9.48
C ALA A 169 5.31 -11.87 8.00
N ILE A 170 4.75 -12.72 7.13
CA ILE A 170 4.54 -12.40 5.71
C ILE A 170 3.61 -11.19 5.56
N SER A 171 2.51 -11.11 6.30
CA SER A 171 1.59 -9.95 6.17
C SER A 171 2.20 -8.64 6.67
N TYR A 172 3.10 -8.68 7.67
CA TYR A 172 3.81 -7.49 8.11
C TYR A 172 4.74 -6.90 7.03
N VAL A 173 5.21 -7.70 6.07
CA VAL A 173 5.94 -7.18 4.89
C VAL A 173 5.10 -6.16 4.12
N LYS A 174 3.77 -6.36 4.01
CA LYS A 174 2.88 -5.37 3.37
C LYS A 174 2.90 -4.02 4.10
N LEU A 175 2.96 -4.02 5.42
CA LEU A 175 3.01 -2.79 6.22
C LEU A 175 4.34 -2.07 6.03
N VAL A 176 5.45 -2.81 6.16
CA VAL A 176 6.80 -2.27 5.96
C VAL A 176 6.94 -1.69 4.56
N THR A 177 6.56 -2.44 3.52
CA THR A 177 6.62 -1.96 2.14
C THR A 177 5.75 -0.72 1.91
N THR A 178 4.60 -0.59 2.58
CA THR A 178 3.75 0.60 2.47
C THR A 178 4.41 1.83 3.08
N ILE A 179 5.18 1.70 4.16
CA ILE A 179 5.96 2.82 4.74
C ILE A 179 7.06 3.25 3.77
N PHE A 180 7.85 2.30 3.27
CA PHE A 180 9.07 2.62 2.52
C PHE A 180 8.82 2.97 1.05
N LYS A 181 7.71 2.54 0.44
CA LYS A 181 7.45 2.76 -0.99
C LYS A 181 7.34 4.24 -1.37
N TYR A 182 6.85 5.09 -0.46
CA TYR A 182 6.61 6.49 -0.76
C TYR A 182 7.90 7.33 -0.77
N ILE A 183 8.90 6.94 0.01
CA ILE A 183 10.15 7.71 0.19
C ILE A 183 10.90 7.94 -1.14
N PRO A 184 11.13 6.92 -2.00
CA PRO A 184 11.77 7.12 -3.30
C PRO A 184 11.01 8.11 -4.19
N GLN A 185 9.67 8.09 -4.17
CA GLN A 185 8.86 8.96 -5.00
C GLN A 185 8.91 10.41 -4.51
N VAL A 186 8.77 10.64 -3.20
CA VAL A 186 8.90 11.98 -2.61
C VAL A 186 10.25 12.60 -2.98
N ARG A 187 11.31 11.80 -2.93
CA ARG A 187 12.66 12.23 -3.32
C ARG A 187 12.76 12.58 -4.80
N ILE A 188 12.19 11.77 -5.70
CA ILE A 188 12.22 12.05 -7.14
C ILE A 188 11.51 13.36 -7.44
N ASN A 189 10.31 13.56 -6.89
CA ASN A 189 9.56 14.81 -7.05
C ASN A 189 10.38 16.01 -6.53
N TYR A 190 11.03 15.86 -5.38
CA TYR A 190 11.86 16.92 -4.79
C TYR A 190 13.10 17.28 -5.61
N VAL A 191 13.76 16.28 -6.22
CA VAL A 191 14.98 16.47 -7.01
C VAL A 191 14.64 17.01 -8.39
N ASN A 192 13.60 16.48 -9.04
CA ASN A 192 13.16 16.93 -10.35
C ASN A 192 12.42 18.28 -10.30
N LYS A 193 12.05 18.76 -9.09
CA LYS A 193 11.16 19.92 -8.89
C LYS A 193 9.88 19.85 -9.73
N SER A 194 9.40 18.63 -9.97
CA SER A 194 8.28 18.34 -10.84
C SER A 194 7.62 17.05 -10.40
N THR A 195 6.30 17.01 -10.55
CA THR A 195 5.47 15.80 -10.37
C THR A 195 4.98 15.23 -11.69
N GLU A 196 5.47 15.72 -12.83
CA GLU A 196 5.05 15.22 -14.13
C GLU A 196 5.32 13.71 -14.25
N GLY A 197 4.30 12.97 -14.71
CA GLY A 197 4.40 11.51 -14.86
C GLY A 197 4.11 10.70 -13.61
N PHE A 198 3.77 11.36 -12.51
CA PHE A 198 3.21 10.74 -11.32
C PHE A 198 1.70 11.03 -11.27
N ALA A 199 0.87 10.00 -11.24
CA ALA A 199 -0.58 10.14 -11.35
C ALA A 199 -1.19 10.68 -10.05
N VAL A 200 -1.45 11.98 -10.00
CA VAL A 200 -2.05 12.63 -8.83
C VAL A 200 -3.48 12.17 -8.58
N ASP A 201 -4.22 11.80 -9.63
CA ASP A 201 -5.54 11.18 -9.50
C ASP A 201 -5.51 9.93 -8.62
N GLN A 202 -4.44 9.12 -8.72
CA GLN A 202 -4.27 7.96 -7.84
C GLN A 202 -4.13 8.40 -6.38
N ILE A 203 -3.40 9.48 -6.11
CA ILE A 203 -3.18 10.01 -4.76
C ILE A 203 -4.47 10.61 -4.19
N LEU A 204 -5.25 11.32 -5.00
CA LEU A 204 -6.56 11.84 -4.59
C LEU A 204 -7.54 10.71 -4.23
N LEU A 205 -7.55 9.64 -5.02
CA LEU A 205 -8.35 8.45 -4.73
C LEU A 205 -7.86 7.72 -3.48
N ASP A 206 -6.54 7.59 -3.28
CA ASP A 206 -5.94 6.96 -2.10
C ASP A 206 -6.26 7.76 -0.83
N LEU A 207 -6.11 9.10 -0.87
CA LEU A 207 -6.45 10.01 0.22
C LEU A 207 -7.94 9.94 0.56
N SER A 208 -8.80 10.00 -0.45
CA SER A 208 -10.26 9.93 -0.26
C SER A 208 -10.67 8.58 0.36
N GLY A 209 -10.05 7.48 -0.08
CA GLY A 209 -10.23 6.15 0.51
C GLY A 209 -9.74 6.09 1.96
N GLY A 210 -8.55 6.66 2.24
CA GLY A 210 -7.99 6.77 3.59
C GLY A 210 -8.90 7.54 4.54
N ILE A 211 -9.42 8.70 4.12
CA ILE A 211 -10.35 9.52 4.90
C ILE A 211 -11.66 8.75 5.15
N ALA A 212 -12.27 8.17 4.12
CA ALA A 212 -13.51 7.40 4.27
C ALA A 212 -13.34 6.18 5.20
N SER A 213 -12.19 5.50 5.13
CA SER A 213 -11.84 4.37 6.02
C SER A 213 -11.67 4.79 7.48
N THR A 214 -10.99 5.92 7.72
CA THR A 214 -10.86 6.48 9.07
C THR A 214 -12.20 6.96 9.62
N LEU A 215 -13.03 7.60 8.80
CA LEU A 215 -14.38 8.01 9.19
C LEU A 215 -15.27 6.82 9.54
N GLN A 216 -15.19 5.71 8.77
CA GLN A 216 -15.92 4.48 9.10
C GLN A 216 -15.52 3.97 10.49
N LEU A 217 -14.21 3.93 10.78
CA LEU A 217 -13.70 3.48 12.07
C LEU A 217 -14.22 4.35 13.23
N VAL A 218 -14.28 5.66 13.04
CA VAL A 218 -14.85 6.59 14.04
C VAL A 218 -16.35 6.33 14.25
N VAL A 219 -17.11 6.13 13.18
CA VAL A 219 -18.56 5.81 13.25
C VAL A 219 -18.80 4.49 13.97
N ASP A 220 -18.02 3.45 13.65
CA ASP A 220 -18.14 2.13 14.26
C ASP A 220 -17.80 2.15 15.76
N SER A 221 -16.72 2.83 16.14
CA SER A 221 -16.34 2.99 17.54
C SER A 221 -17.34 3.83 18.34
N TYR A 222 -17.87 4.88 17.74
CA TYR A 222 -18.94 5.67 18.35
C TYR A 222 -20.22 4.83 18.56
N TYR A 223 -20.63 4.05 17.55
CA TYR A 223 -21.80 3.19 17.62
C TYR A 223 -21.65 2.08 18.67
N GLN A 224 -20.46 1.47 18.77
CA GLN A 224 -20.16 0.41 19.74
C GLN A 224 -19.96 0.95 21.16
N GLY A 225 -19.81 2.28 21.34
CA GLY A 225 -19.45 2.89 22.61
C GLY A 225 -18.06 2.51 23.10
N ASP A 226 -17.25 1.92 22.21
CA ASP A 226 -15.93 1.38 22.53
C ASP A 226 -14.89 1.89 21.52
N TRP A 227 -14.01 2.75 22.02
CA TRP A 227 -12.86 3.29 21.28
C TRP A 227 -11.66 2.36 21.31
N SER A 228 -11.72 1.27 22.09
CA SER A 228 -10.66 0.27 22.11
C SER A 228 -10.46 -0.37 20.74
N GLY A 229 -11.49 -0.42 19.89
CA GLY A 229 -11.39 -0.85 18.49
C GLY A 229 -10.49 0.04 17.61
N VAL A 230 -10.37 1.33 17.94
CA VAL A 230 -9.45 2.27 17.25
C VAL A 230 -8.00 1.95 17.60
N THR A 231 -7.71 1.64 18.86
CA THR A 231 -6.37 1.24 19.32
C THR A 231 -6.07 -0.26 19.14
N GLY A 232 -7.11 -1.08 19.01
CA GLY A 232 -7.06 -2.55 18.96
C GLY A 232 -6.82 -3.09 17.55
N ASN A 233 -6.97 -2.27 16.52
CA ASN A 233 -6.51 -2.55 15.16
C ASN A 233 -5.44 -1.55 14.71
N PRO A 234 -4.24 -1.59 15.33
CA PRO A 234 -3.16 -0.65 15.02
C PRO A 234 -2.76 -0.73 13.55
N THR A 235 -2.97 -1.88 12.91
CA THR A 235 -2.69 -2.07 11.48
C THR A 235 -3.56 -1.19 10.58
N LYS A 236 -4.89 -1.15 10.80
CA LYS A 236 -5.80 -0.32 9.99
C LYS A 236 -5.57 1.17 10.24
N LEU A 237 -5.36 1.55 11.50
CA LEU A 237 -5.07 2.92 11.89
C LEU A 237 -3.73 3.39 11.34
N LEU A 238 -2.67 2.60 11.49
CA LEU A 238 -1.32 2.95 11.06
C LEU A 238 -1.26 3.04 9.52
N LEU A 239 -1.87 2.07 8.81
CA LEU A 239 -1.90 2.07 7.35
C LEU A 239 -2.62 3.30 6.79
N GLY A 240 -3.82 3.61 7.29
CA GLY A 240 -4.59 4.78 6.85
C GLY A 240 -3.86 6.10 7.13
N ASN A 241 -3.28 6.26 8.33
CA ASN A 241 -2.58 7.49 8.68
C ASN A 241 -1.26 7.69 7.92
N ILE A 242 -0.48 6.62 7.67
CA ILE A 242 0.74 6.72 6.85
C ILE A 242 0.39 7.13 5.43
N THR A 243 -0.63 6.49 4.84
CA THR A 243 -1.10 6.83 3.51
C THR A 243 -1.53 8.29 3.42
N ILE A 244 -2.42 8.74 4.32
CA ILE A 244 -2.86 10.16 4.37
C ILE A 244 -1.67 11.11 4.51
N PHE A 245 -0.70 10.81 5.37
CA PHE A 245 0.49 11.64 5.57
C PHE A 245 1.31 11.79 4.27
N PHE A 246 1.61 10.70 3.57
CA PHE A 246 2.34 10.77 2.31
C PHE A 246 1.52 11.38 1.18
N ASP A 247 0.22 11.13 1.14
CA ASP A 247 -0.68 11.74 0.15
C ASP A 247 -0.71 13.26 0.29
N VAL A 248 -0.78 13.79 1.51
CA VAL A 248 -0.66 15.23 1.77
C VAL A 248 0.68 15.78 1.27
N ILE A 249 1.78 15.05 1.47
CA ILE A 249 3.09 15.45 0.93
C ILE A 249 3.04 15.52 -0.60
N PHE A 250 2.51 14.49 -1.27
CA PHE A 250 2.42 14.48 -2.74
C PHE A 250 1.52 15.57 -3.30
N LEU A 251 0.38 15.82 -2.66
CA LEU A 251 -0.53 16.90 -3.06
C LEU A 251 0.10 18.27 -2.83
N THR A 252 0.87 18.43 -1.75
CA THR A 252 1.64 19.66 -1.51
C THR A 252 2.73 19.84 -2.57
N GLN A 253 3.45 18.76 -2.93
CA GLN A 253 4.43 18.81 -4.01
C GLN A 253 3.78 19.20 -5.34
N HIS A 254 2.61 18.64 -5.67
CA HIS A 254 1.95 18.90 -6.94
C HIS A 254 1.28 20.28 -7.01
N TYR A 255 0.43 20.64 -6.04
CA TYR A 255 -0.40 21.84 -6.13
C TYR A 255 0.25 23.09 -5.53
N CYS A 256 1.17 22.94 -4.56
CA CYS A 256 1.75 24.09 -3.87
C CYS A 256 3.18 24.38 -4.33
N LEU A 257 4.02 23.36 -4.52
CA LEU A 257 5.46 23.55 -4.79
C LEU A 257 5.80 23.53 -6.28
N TYR A 258 5.21 22.61 -7.04
CA TYR A 258 5.56 22.33 -8.44
C TYR A 258 4.36 22.52 -9.38
N SER A 259 3.49 23.48 -9.07
CA SER A 259 2.45 23.92 -10.00
C SER A 259 3.07 24.63 -11.20
N ASP A 260 2.40 24.60 -12.36
CA ASP A 260 2.92 25.15 -13.62
C ASP A 260 3.43 26.59 -13.46
N ASP A 261 2.69 27.45 -12.74
CA ASP A 261 3.08 28.83 -12.44
C ASP A 261 4.40 28.94 -11.65
N ASN A 262 4.64 28.03 -10.70
CA ASN A 262 5.86 28.01 -9.89
C ASN A 262 7.03 27.35 -10.65
N CYS A 263 6.74 26.40 -11.54
CA CYS A 263 7.76 25.76 -12.36
C CYS A 263 8.38 26.77 -13.34
N HIS A 264 7.55 27.61 -13.98
CA HIS A 264 8.03 28.72 -14.81
C HIS A 264 8.85 29.75 -14.03
N ALA A 265 8.45 30.07 -12.80
CA ALA A 265 9.23 30.98 -11.94
C ALA A 265 10.59 30.39 -11.51
N ILE A 266 10.70 29.07 -11.35
CA ILE A 266 11.97 28.39 -11.06
C ILE A 266 12.88 28.39 -12.30
N GLU A 267 12.33 28.08 -13.48
CA GLU A 267 13.08 28.14 -14.75
C GLU A 267 13.58 29.54 -15.08
N GLU A 268 12.80 30.59 -14.78
CA GLU A 268 13.24 31.99 -14.95
C GLU A 268 14.32 32.40 -13.92
N GLN A 269 14.39 31.73 -12.77
CA GLN A 269 15.38 32.01 -11.72
C GLN A 269 16.68 31.21 -11.87
N GLU A 270 16.70 30.09 -12.58
CA GLU A 270 17.93 29.45 -13.01
C GLU A 270 18.47 30.25 -14.20
N PRO A 271 19.50 31.12 -14.04
CA PRO A 271 20.09 31.79 -15.18
C PRO A 271 20.56 30.71 -16.13
N LEU A 272 20.10 30.77 -17.39
CA LEU A 272 20.59 29.98 -18.50
C LEU A 272 22.12 29.96 -18.40
N LEU A 273 22.68 28.85 -17.92
CA LEU A 273 24.10 28.59 -18.04
C LEU A 273 24.34 28.20 -19.50
N GLU A 274 24.22 29.21 -20.37
CA GLU A 274 24.84 29.25 -21.68
C GLU A 274 26.35 29.45 -21.45
N GLU A 275 27.10 28.35 -21.56
CA GLU A 275 28.28 28.17 -22.45
C GLU A 275 28.94 26.80 -22.21
#